data_AF-A0A537RHY2-F1
#
_entry.id   AF-A0A537RHY2-F1
#
_cell.length_a   1.000
_cell.length_b   1.000
_cell.length_c   1.000
_cell.angle_alpha   90.00
_cell.angle_beta   90.00
_cell.angle_gamma   90.00
#
_symmetry.space_group_name_H-M   'P 1'
#
loop_
_entity.id
_entity.type
_entity.pdbx_description
1 polymer ?
#
loop_
_entity_poly.entity_id
_entity_poly.type
_entity_poly.pdbx_seq_one_letter_code
_entity_poly.pdbx_strand_id
1 'polypeptide(L)'
;LRCPIDSLALLGVEAGAVRDVILTHMHYDHVGNFHKFPNARFHLQEREMAYATGKYMRYPKLGNSFYVEDVVGMVRLNFKGRVEMHSGEVEIAPGITLHPTYGHSDGLQSVRVHTKRGWLVLASDATHFYENWRTNRPFTTAFHIGEMLDAYRTLERLAPTPRHIVPGHDPYVMKEYPAPKPALDGIAVRLDVEPVAPALTFPAAPGH
;
A
#
# COMPACT_ATOMS: atom_id res chain seq x y z
N LEU A 1 -1.10 17.59 10.54
CA LEU A 1 -1.25 16.18 10.13
C LEU A 1 -1.34 15.33 11.39
N ARG A 2 -2.29 14.38 11.46
CA ARG A 2 -2.44 13.43 12.57
C ARG A 2 -1.64 12.17 12.25
N CYS A 3 -1.01 11.53 13.24
CA CYS A 3 -0.40 10.22 13.01
C CYS A 3 -1.48 9.16 12.71
N PRO A 4 -1.35 8.35 11.65
CA PRO A 4 -2.30 7.29 11.33
C PRO A 4 -2.48 6.28 12.48
N ILE A 5 -1.41 5.97 13.20
CA ILE A 5 -1.45 4.98 14.30
C ILE A 5 -2.29 5.47 15.46
N ASP A 6 -2.19 6.76 15.79
CA ASP A 6 -3.00 7.36 16.85
C ASP A 6 -4.50 7.38 16.46
N SER A 7 -4.81 7.26 15.15
CA SER A 7 -6.18 7.16 14.65
C SER A 7 -6.77 5.76 14.78
N LEU A 8 -5.96 4.70 14.96
CA LEU A 8 -6.43 3.34 15.21
C LEU A 8 -7.22 3.24 16.52
N ALA A 9 -6.77 3.95 17.57
CA ALA A 9 -7.48 4.01 18.85
C ALA A 9 -8.90 4.61 18.68
N LEU A 10 -9.08 5.54 17.75
CA LEU A 10 -10.40 6.10 17.43
C LEU A 10 -11.34 5.07 16.79
N LEU A 11 -10.78 4.02 16.20
CA LEU A 11 -11.47 2.84 15.65
C LEU A 11 -11.56 1.69 16.67
N GLY A 12 -11.09 1.88 17.91
CA GLY A 12 -11.06 0.85 18.94
C GLY A 12 -9.95 -0.19 18.77
N VAL A 13 -8.92 0.12 17.99
CA VAL A 13 -7.76 -0.76 17.76
C VAL A 13 -6.56 -0.21 18.50
N GLU A 14 -6.10 -0.94 19.51
CA GLU A 14 -4.88 -0.63 20.23
C GLU A 14 -3.65 -1.13 19.45
N ALA A 15 -2.66 -0.25 19.24
CA ALA A 15 -1.45 -0.61 18.46
C ALA A 15 -0.68 -1.80 19.06
N GLY A 16 -0.70 -1.95 20.39
CA GLY A 16 -0.10 -3.10 21.08
C GLY A 16 -0.83 -4.44 20.85
N ALA A 17 -2.08 -4.41 20.41
CA ALA A 17 -2.85 -5.63 20.10
C ALA A 17 -2.61 -6.13 18.66
N VAL A 18 -2.07 -5.29 17.78
CA VAL A 18 -1.78 -5.65 16.38
C VAL A 18 -0.67 -6.70 16.32
N ARG A 19 -0.94 -7.81 15.61
CA ARG A 19 -0.03 -8.96 15.48
C ARG A 19 0.65 -9.04 14.13
N ASP A 20 0.02 -8.51 13.09
CA ASP A 20 0.55 -8.53 11.74
C ASP A 20 0.39 -7.13 11.13
N VAL A 21 1.47 -6.63 10.54
CA VAL A 21 1.50 -5.37 9.78
C VAL A 21 2.03 -5.70 8.40
N ILE A 22 1.25 -5.40 7.37
CA ILE A 22 1.71 -5.53 5.99
C ILE A 22 2.36 -4.23 5.57
N LEU A 23 3.63 -4.29 5.18
CA LEU A 23 4.32 -3.18 4.55
C LEU A 23 4.26 -3.38 3.04
N THR A 24 3.55 -2.49 2.35
CA THR A 24 3.44 -2.53 0.89
C THR A 24 4.78 -2.25 0.24
N HIS A 25 5.56 -1.32 0.80
CA HIS A 25 6.96 -1.07 0.48
C HIS A 25 7.61 -0.21 1.59
N MET A 26 8.88 0.16 1.46
CA MET A 26 9.68 0.78 2.52
C MET A 26 9.92 2.30 2.37
N HIS A 27 9.11 3.01 1.59
CA HIS A 27 9.15 4.48 1.62
C HIS A 27 8.67 5.04 2.96
N TYR A 28 9.21 6.21 3.35
CA TYR A 28 9.05 6.81 4.68
C TYR A 28 7.58 6.97 5.11
N ASP A 29 6.68 7.25 4.17
CA ASP A 29 5.26 7.46 4.39
C ASP A 29 4.48 6.15 4.62
N HIS A 30 5.08 5.00 4.31
CA HIS A 30 4.49 3.67 4.51
C HIS A 30 5.09 2.94 5.71
N VAL A 31 6.40 3.09 5.95
CA VAL A 31 7.09 2.40 7.04
C VAL A 31 7.27 3.24 8.31
N GLY A 32 7.25 4.57 8.23
CA GLY A 32 7.80 5.48 9.26
C GLY A 32 7.19 5.39 10.67
N ASN A 33 6.09 4.67 10.87
CA ASN A 33 5.50 4.42 12.19
C ASN A 33 5.65 2.97 12.69
N PHE A 34 6.48 2.13 12.05
CA PHE A 34 6.64 0.72 12.40
C PHE A 34 6.92 0.48 13.90
N HIS A 35 7.72 1.36 14.52
CA HIS A 35 8.13 1.26 15.93
C HIS A 35 6.94 1.38 16.91
N LYS A 36 5.79 1.93 16.48
CA LYS A 36 4.57 2.02 17.29
C LYS A 36 3.82 0.70 17.43
N PHE A 37 4.22 -0.36 16.71
CA PHE A 37 3.64 -1.69 16.82
C PHE A 37 4.58 -2.64 17.57
N PRO A 38 4.59 -2.64 18.92
CA PRO A 38 5.60 -3.35 19.70
C PRO A 38 5.50 -4.88 19.59
N ASN A 39 4.35 -5.41 19.19
CA ASN A 39 4.04 -6.84 19.20
C ASN A 39 3.80 -7.44 17.80
N ALA A 40 3.92 -6.63 16.74
CA ALA A 40 3.62 -7.07 15.38
C ALA A 40 4.79 -7.80 14.71
N ARG A 41 4.44 -8.76 13.85
CA ARG A 41 5.28 -9.26 12.75
C ARG A 41 5.01 -8.42 11.51
N PHE A 42 6.04 -8.12 10.74
CA PHE A 42 5.95 -7.30 9.54
C PHE A 42 6.06 -8.18 8.29
N HIS A 43 5.13 -8.03 7.36
CA HIS A 43 5.11 -8.77 6.10
C HIS A 43 5.62 -7.87 4.97
N LEU A 44 6.65 -8.31 4.25
CA LEU A 44 7.35 -7.50 3.25
C LEU A 44 7.90 -8.43 2.15
N GLN A 45 8.04 -8.00 0.90
CA GLN A 45 8.70 -8.82 -0.13
C GLN A 45 10.22 -8.81 0.06
N GLU A 46 10.91 -9.95 -0.09
CA GLU A 46 12.37 -10.04 -0.01
C GLU A 46 13.08 -9.00 -0.89
N ARG A 47 12.54 -8.77 -2.10
CA ARG A 47 13.03 -7.75 -3.04
C ARG A 47 13.06 -6.35 -2.44
N GLU A 48 12.07 -5.97 -1.63
CA GLU A 48 12.01 -4.63 -1.07
C GLU A 48 13.08 -4.42 -0.01
N MET A 49 13.33 -5.42 0.83
CA MET A 49 14.44 -5.37 1.80
C MET A 49 15.78 -5.31 1.09
N ALA A 50 15.98 -6.12 0.04
CA ALA A 50 17.19 -6.11 -0.77
C ALA A 50 17.39 -4.76 -1.48
N TYR A 51 16.31 -4.12 -1.92
CA TYR A 51 16.33 -2.80 -2.53
C TYR A 51 16.70 -1.71 -1.52
N ALA A 52 16.00 -1.66 -0.39
CA ALA A 52 16.18 -0.67 0.68
C ALA A 52 17.55 -0.76 1.37
N THR A 53 18.22 -1.91 1.29
CA THR A 53 19.60 -2.10 1.81
C THR A 53 20.66 -2.13 0.71
N GLY A 54 20.23 -2.01 -0.55
CA GLY A 54 21.05 -2.28 -1.73
C GLY A 54 21.77 -1.08 -2.32
N LYS A 55 22.48 -1.35 -3.42
CA LYS A 55 23.30 -0.35 -4.14
C LYS A 55 22.53 0.89 -4.59
N TYR A 56 21.21 0.79 -4.79
CA TYR A 56 20.41 1.87 -5.33
C TYR A 56 20.18 3.02 -4.34
N MET A 57 20.30 2.76 -3.03
CA MET A 57 20.14 3.78 -1.99
C MET A 57 21.20 4.89 -2.07
N ARG A 58 22.33 4.65 -2.76
CA ARG A 58 23.36 5.67 -3.00
C ARG A 58 22.94 6.77 -3.98
N TYR A 59 21.88 6.55 -4.77
CA TYR A 59 21.42 7.50 -5.79
C TYR A 59 20.28 8.33 -5.20
N PRO A 60 20.45 9.65 -4.98
CA PRO A 60 19.43 10.48 -4.34
C PRO A 60 18.06 10.43 -5.03
N LYS A 61 18.03 10.26 -6.36
CA LYS A 61 16.78 10.14 -7.13
C LYS A 61 15.90 8.97 -6.67
N LEU A 62 16.50 7.91 -6.13
CA LEU A 62 15.81 6.73 -5.61
C LEU A 62 15.80 6.72 -4.06
N GLY A 63 16.94 7.03 -3.44
CA GLY A 63 17.11 6.97 -1.99
C GLY A 63 16.36 8.05 -1.19
N ASN A 64 15.97 9.18 -1.80
CA ASN A 64 15.31 10.28 -1.08
C ASN A 64 13.92 9.91 -0.52
N SER A 65 13.31 8.82 -0.97
CA SER A 65 12.05 8.30 -0.43
C SER A 65 12.25 7.38 0.78
N PHE A 66 13.49 7.13 1.19
CA PHE A 66 13.83 6.23 2.30
C PHE A 66 14.49 7.02 3.44
N TYR A 67 14.14 6.67 4.67
CA TYR A 67 14.89 7.10 5.84
C TYR A 67 15.73 5.96 6.38
N VAL A 68 17.02 6.22 6.56
CA VAL A 68 17.99 5.20 6.99
C VAL A 68 17.57 4.53 8.31
N GLU A 69 17.02 5.29 9.26
CA GLU A 69 16.58 4.72 10.55
C GLU A 69 15.37 3.80 10.41
N ASP A 70 14.50 4.03 9.43
CA ASP A 70 13.38 3.11 9.15
C ASP A 70 13.90 1.80 8.55
N VAL A 71 14.86 1.89 7.61
CA VAL A 71 15.51 0.72 7.01
C VAL A 71 16.25 -0.09 8.07
N VAL A 72 17.11 0.56 8.87
CA VAL A 72 17.86 -0.10 9.94
C VAL A 72 16.91 -0.64 11.01
N GLY A 73 15.81 0.05 11.31
CA GLY A 73 14.74 -0.42 12.17
C GLY A 73 14.16 -1.75 11.71
N MET A 74 13.83 -1.86 10.42
CA MET A 74 13.31 -3.09 9.84
C MET A 74 14.35 -4.22 9.81
N VAL A 75 15.62 -3.90 9.51
CA VAL A 75 16.73 -4.87 9.62
C VAL A 75 16.85 -5.39 11.05
N ARG A 76 16.84 -4.52 12.07
CA ARG A 76 16.87 -4.93 13.48
C ARG A 76 15.68 -5.82 13.85
N LEU A 77 14.49 -5.55 13.32
CA LEU A 77 13.32 -6.39 13.52
C LEU A 77 13.44 -7.76 12.83
N ASN A 78 14.08 -7.82 11.66
CA ASN A 78 14.38 -9.08 11.00
C ASN A 78 15.28 -9.97 11.87
N PHE A 79 16.36 -9.43 12.43
CA PHE A 79 17.21 -10.15 13.38
C PHE A 79 16.50 -10.55 14.68
N LYS A 80 15.36 -9.92 15.01
CA LYS A 80 14.49 -10.30 16.13
C LYS A 80 13.42 -11.32 15.75
N GLY A 81 13.43 -11.84 14.52
CA GLY A 81 12.41 -12.78 14.02
C GLY A 81 11.03 -12.15 13.85
N ARG A 82 10.97 -10.81 13.65
CA ARG A 82 9.71 -10.05 13.54
C ARG A 82 9.40 -9.60 12.13
N VAL A 83 10.14 -10.10 11.14
CA VAL A 83 9.91 -9.80 9.73
C VAL A 83 9.72 -11.11 9.01
N GLU A 84 8.55 -11.28 8.41
CA GLU A 84 8.24 -12.37 7.50
C GLU A 84 8.45 -11.85 6.08
N MET A 85 9.51 -12.32 5.43
CA MET A 85 9.78 -11.94 4.05
C MET A 85 9.12 -12.93 3.09
N HIS A 86 8.52 -12.39 2.03
CA HIS A 86 7.81 -13.16 1.01
C HIS A 86 8.52 -13.05 -0.33
N SER A 87 8.38 -14.10 -1.15
CA SER A 87 8.87 -14.11 -2.53
C SER A 87 7.73 -14.51 -3.46
N GLY A 88 7.00 -13.51 -3.96
CA GLY A 88 5.86 -13.72 -4.85
C GLY A 88 4.51 -13.55 -4.17
N GLU A 89 3.48 -14.18 -4.74
CA GLU A 89 2.12 -14.18 -4.20
C GLU A 89 2.02 -15.09 -2.96
N VAL A 90 1.34 -14.63 -1.91
CA VAL A 90 1.18 -15.39 -0.66
C VAL A 90 -0.17 -15.09 0.00
N GLU A 91 -0.79 -16.10 0.62
CA GLU A 91 -1.92 -15.91 1.55
C GLU A 91 -1.38 -15.87 2.97
N ILE A 92 -1.59 -14.77 3.69
CA ILE A 92 -1.07 -14.59 5.06
C ILE A 92 -2.13 -14.84 6.14
N ALA A 93 -3.40 -14.78 5.75
CA ALA A 93 -4.56 -15.10 6.58
C ALA A 93 -5.75 -15.40 5.65
N PRO A 94 -6.80 -16.11 6.11
CA PRO A 94 -7.96 -16.42 5.29
C PRO A 94 -8.56 -15.16 4.63
N GLY A 95 -8.52 -15.12 3.31
CA GLY A 95 -9.04 -13.99 2.53
C GLY A 95 -8.14 -12.75 2.51
N ILE A 96 -6.87 -12.86 2.91
CA ILE A 96 -5.86 -11.79 2.81
C ILE A 96 -4.65 -12.32 2.06
N THR A 97 -4.45 -11.83 0.85
CA THR A 97 -3.34 -12.22 -0.03
C THR A 97 -2.49 -11.02 -0.40
N LEU A 98 -1.19 -11.26 -0.56
CA LEU A 98 -0.21 -10.28 -1.01
C LEU A 98 0.18 -10.59 -2.45
N HIS A 99 0.30 -9.55 -3.27
CA HIS A 99 0.59 -9.68 -4.69
C HIS A 99 1.71 -8.72 -5.09
N PRO A 100 2.79 -9.21 -5.70
CA PRO A 100 3.80 -8.35 -6.31
C PRO A 100 3.20 -7.36 -7.30
N THR A 101 3.51 -6.09 -7.11
CA THR A 101 3.15 -5.00 -8.04
C THR A 101 4.34 -4.05 -8.12
N TYR A 102 5.46 -4.57 -8.61
CA TYR A 102 6.75 -3.89 -8.67
C TYR A 102 6.74 -2.65 -9.57
N GLY A 103 7.84 -1.90 -9.51
CA GLY A 103 8.15 -0.81 -10.43
C GLY A 103 8.11 0.56 -9.79
N HIS A 104 7.23 0.82 -8.83
CA HIS A 104 7.34 2.04 -8.00
C HIS A 104 8.60 1.96 -7.11
N SER A 105 8.67 0.89 -6.32
CA SER A 105 9.89 0.34 -5.74
C SER A 105 10.12 -1.09 -6.26
N ASP A 106 11.31 -1.64 -6.08
CA ASP A 106 11.70 -2.95 -6.63
C ASP A 106 10.94 -4.13 -5.98
N GLY A 107 10.40 -3.95 -4.77
CA GLY A 107 9.64 -4.97 -4.06
C GLY A 107 8.25 -4.54 -3.60
N LEU A 108 7.64 -3.54 -4.24
CA LEU A 108 6.28 -3.13 -3.91
C LEU A 108 5.29 -4.30 -4.06
N GLN A 109 4.39 -4.44 -3.09
CA GLN A 109 3.26 -5.37 -3.12
C GLN A 109 1.93 -4.66 -2.83
N SER A 110 0.89 -5.13 -3.51
CA SER A 110 -0.51 -4.80 -3.25
C SER A 110 -1.14 -5.84 -2.32
N VAL A 111 -2.17 -5.44 -1.59
CA VAL A 111 -2.92 -6.33 -0.69
C VAL A 111 -4.30 -6.58 -1.28
N ARG A 112 -4.72 -7.84 -1.33
CA ARG A 112 -6.08 -8.20 -1.71
C ARG A 112 -6.81 -8.77 -0.49
N VAL A 113 -7.99 -8.22 -0.23
CA VAL A 113 -8.78 -8.51 0.98
C VAL A 113 -10.19 -8.95 0.58
N HIS A 114 -10.63 -10.10 1.08
CA HIS A 114 -12.01 -10.56 0.90
C HIS A 114 -12.92 -9.90 1.93
N THR A 115 -13.88 -9.13 1.45
CA THR A 115 -14.85 -8.43 2.29
C THR A 115 -16.27 -8.87 1.97
N LYS A 116 -17.27 -8.30 2.66
CA LYS A 116 -18.69 -8.52 2.33
C LYS A 116 -19.05 -8.02 0.93
N ARG A 117 -18.28 -7.06 0.37
CA ARG A 117 -18.40 -6.57 -1.00
C ARG A 117 -17.65 -7.44 -2.03
N GLY A 118 -17.03 -8.52 -1.58
CA GLY A 118 -16.11 -9.34 -2.37
C GLY A 118 -14.67 -8.85 -2.26
N TRP A 119 -13.86 -9.20 -3.27
CA TRP A 119 -12.43 -8.91 -3.27
C TRP A 119 -12.15 -7.43 -3.50
N LEU A 120 -11.45 -6.81 -2.55
CA LEU A 120 -10.84 -5.49 -2.67
C LEU A 120 -9.35 -5.61 -2.93
N VAL A 121 -8.80 -4.68 -3.69
CA VAL A 121 -7.36 -4.55 -3.96
C VAL A 121 -6.90 -3.20 -3.43
N LEU A 122 -6.12 -3.23 -2.35
CA LEU A 122 -5.39 -2.07 -1.83
C LEU A 122 -4.08 -1.98 -2.62
N ALA A 123 -4.06 -1.10 -3.60
CA ALA A 123 -2.98 -1.01 -4.58
C ALA A 123 -1.73 -0.29 -4.03
N SER A 124 -1.90 0.53 -2.98
CA SER A 124 -0.83 1.38 -2.47
C SER A 124 -0.19 2.16 -3.65
N ASP A 125 1.13 2.27 -3.66
CA ASP A 125 1.84 3.12 -4.62
C ASP A 125 2.14 2.43 -5.95
N ALA A 126 1.62 1.20 -6.16
CA ALA A 126 1.42 0.69 -7.52
C ALA A 126 0.66 1.74 -8.34
N THR A 127 -0.25 2.48 -7.70
CA THR A 127 -1.01 3.59 -8.28
C THR A 127 -1.33 4.67 -7.24
N HIS A 128 -0.79 5.87 -7.42
CA HIS A 128 -0.99 6.95 -6.43
C HIS A 128 -2.41 7.52 -6.52
N PHE A 129 -2.91 7.68 -7.74
CA PHE A 129 -4.23 8.22 -8.05
C PHE A 129 -5.04 7.24 -8.89
N TYR A 130 -6.37 7.36 -8.88
CA TYR A 130 -7.25 6.62 -9.78
C TYR A 130 -6.89 6.87 -11.26
N GLU A 131 -6.41 8.07 -11.58
CA GLU A 131 -6.01 8.43 -12.94
C GLU A 131 -4.85 7.58 -13.45
N ASN A 132 -3.88 7.24 -12.59
CA ASN A 132 -2.61 6.65 -13.02
C ASN A 132 -2.83 5.31 -13.75
N TRP A 133 -3.50 4.34 -13.12
CA TRP A 133 -3.77 3.08 -13.81
C TRP A 133 -4.78 3.26 -14.94
N ARG A 134 -5.82 4.09 -14.75
CA ARG A 134 -6.92 4.20 -15.73
C ARG A 134 -6.50 4.83 -17.06
N THR A 135 -5.42 5.61 -17.04
CA THR A 135 -4.89 6.28 -18.23
C THR A 135 -3.51 5.76 -18.61
N ASN A 136 -3.02 4.69 -17.97
CA ASN A 136 -1.66 4.16 -18.13
C ASN A 136 -0.58 5.27 -17.99
N ARG A 137 -0.72 6.09 -16.94
CA ARG A 137 0.21 7.16 -16.58
C ARG A 137 0.95 6.81 -15.29
N PRO A 138 2.10 6.13 -15.38
CA PRO A 138 2.98 5.88 -14.24
C PRO A 138 3.29 7.15 -13.47
N PHE A 139 3.34 7.02 -12.14
CA PHE A 139 3.76 8.12 -11.29
C PHE A 139 5.25 8.45 -11.51
N THR A 140 5.66 9.67 -11.19
CA THR A 140 7.02 10.15 -11.50
C THR A 140 8.10 9.54 -10.61
N THR A 141 7.72 9.10 -9.41
CA THR A 141 8.56 8.23 -8.57
C THR A 141 8.39 6.80 -9.05
N ALA A 142 9.37 6.34 -9.83
CA ALA A 142 9.38 5.02 -10.44
C ALA A 142 10.82 4.48 -10.47
N PHE A 143 10.99 3.25 -9.99
CA PHE A 143 12.20 2.46 -10.19
C PHE A 143 12.21 1.81 -11.58
N HIS A 144 11.08 1.26 -12.02
CA HIS A 144 10.94 0.58 -13.30
C HIS A 144 9.55 0.80 -13.92
N ILE A 145 9.50 1.59 -15.00
CA ILE A 145 8.23 1.99 -15.66
C ILE A 145 7.49 0.79 -16.27
N GLY A 146 8.20 -0.15 -16.90
CA GLY A 146 7.59 -1.36 -17.48
C GLY A 146 6.84 -2.20 -16.43
N GLU A 147 7.49 -2.56 -15.33
CA GLU A 147 6.86 -3.24 -14.20
C GLU A 147 5.68 -2.45 -13.59
N MET A 148 5.70 -1.12 -13.56
CA MET A 148 4.52 -0.34 -13.13
C MET A 148 3.32 -0.54 -14.06
N LEU A 149 3.54 -0.60 -15.37
CA LEU A 149 2.46 -0.87 -16.34
C LEU A 149 1.95 -2.31 -16.20
N ASP A 150 2.83 -3.26 -15.92
CA ASP A 150 2.46 -4.65 -15.64
C ASP A 150 1.70 -4.78 -14.30
N ALA A 151 2.05 -3.95 -13.32
CA ALA A 151 1.34 -3.84 -12.06
C ALA A 151 -0.10 -3.39 -12.27
N TYR A 152 -0.38 -2.41 -13.17
CA TYR A 152 -1.75 -2.02 -13.50
C TYR A 152 -2.59 -3.19 -14.02
N ARG A 153 -2.04 -4.00 -14.93
CA ARG A 153 -2.72 -5.21 -15.43
C ARG A 153 -2.95 -6.22 -14.31
N THR A 154 -2.02 -6.32 -13.37
CA THR A 154 -2.17 -7.17 -12.19
C THR A 154 -3.31 -6.70 -11.30
N LEU A 155 -3.41 -5.39 -11.02
CA LEU A 155 -4.52 -4.83 -10.23
C LEU A 155 -5.88 -5.13 -10.87
N GLU A 156 -5.99 -4.94 -12.20
CA GLU A 156 -7.21 -5.22 -12.96
C GLU A 156 -7.60 -6.70 -12.92
N ARG A 157 -6.62 -7.62 -13.02
CA ARG A 157 -6.85 -9.07 -12.91
C ARG A 157 -7.35 -9.46 -11.51
N LEU A 158 -6.87 -8.81 -10.46
CA LEU A 158 -7.20 -9.15 -9.07
C LEU A 158 -8.56 -8.60 -8.63
N ALA A 159 -8.99 -7.49 -9.21
CA ALA A 159 -10.22 -6.80 -8.83
C ALA A 159 -11.43 -7.28 -9.66
N PRO A 160 -12.60 -7.52 -9.03
CA PRO A 160 -13.83 -7.82 -9.77
C PRO A 160 -14.26 -6.71 -10.75
N THR A 161 -14.00 -5.45 -10.38
CA THR A 161 -14.25 -4.27 -11.21
C THR A 161 -13.24 -3.17 -10.87
N PRO A 162 -13.07 -2.14 -11.71
CA PRO A 162 -12.22 -0.98 -11.37
C PRO A 162 -12.57 -0.26 -10.06
N ARG A 163 -13.81 -0.32 -9.57
CA ARG A 163 -14.21 0.26 -8.27
C ARG A 163 -13.73 -0.54 -7.05
N HIS A 164 -13.17 -1.72 -7.25
CA HIS A 164 -12.61 -2.56 -6.18
C HIS A 164 -11.11 -2.35 -5.98
N ILE A 165 -10.48 -1.51 -6.82
CA ILE A 165 -9.09 -1.11 -6.65
C ILE A 165 -9.08 0.22 -5.89
N VAL A 166 -8.25 0.33 -4.85
CA VAL A 166 -8.10 1.53 -4.02
C VAL A 166 -6.66 2.02 -4.14
N PRO A 167 -6.43 3.24 -4.67
CA PRO A 167 -5.09 3.81 -4.83
C PRO A 167 -4.49 4.23 -3.48
N GLY A 168 -3.17 4.43 -3.44
CA GLY A 168 -2.45 4.78 -2.21
C GLY A 168 -2.70 6.20 -1.69
N HIS A 169 -2.82 7.19 -2.59
CA HIS A 169 -2.73 8.62 -2.23
C HIS A 169 -3.84 9.50 -2.83
N ASP A 170 -4.89 8.91 -3.42
CA ASP A 170 -5.95 9.70 -4.02
C ASP A 170 -6.89 10.26 -2.95
N PRO A 171 -6.96 11.60 -2.75
CA PRO A 171 -7.86 12.19 -1.77
C PRO A 171 -9.34 11.94 -2.10
N TYR A 172 -9.67 11.54 -3.33
CA TYR A 172 -11.03 11.15 -3.69
C TYR A 172 -11.51 9.93 -2.91
N VAL A 173 -10.63 9.04 -2.46
CA VAL A 173 -11.00 7.88 -1.62
C VAL A 173 -11.76 8.33 -0.37
N MET A 174 -11.37 9.46 0.24
CA MET A 174 -12.03 10.03 1.41
C MET A 174 -13.43 10.58 1.12
N LYS A 175 -13.73 10.89 -0.15
CA LYS A 175 -15.06 11.33 -0.62
C LYS A 175 -15.89 10.16 -1.13
N GLU A 176 -15.23 9.16 -1.70
CA GLU A 176 -15.86 8.03 -2.35
C GLU A 176 -16.48 7.05 -1.36
N TYR A 177 -15.84 6.88 -0.20
CA TYR A 177 -16.27 5.93 0.82
C TYR A 177 -16.80 6.64 2.07
N PRO A 178 -17.81 6.06 2.74
CA PRO A 178 -18.37 6.66 3.94
C PRO A 178 -17.42 6.52 5.13
N ALA A 179 -17.45 7.49 6.04
CA ALA A 179 -16.79 7.37 7.33
C ALA A 179 -17.42 6.26 8.18
N PRO A 180 -16.65 5.56 9.03
CA PRO A 180 -17.17 4.52 9.92
C PRO A 180 -18.14 5.06 10.99
N LYS A 181 -18.01 6.34 11.36
CA LYS A 181 -18.90 7.09 12.26
C LYS A 181 -18.73 8.59 12.02
N PRO A 182 -19.72 9.44 12.36
CA PRO A 182 -19.65 10.89 12.10
C PRO A 182 -18.39 11.59 12.65
N ALA A 183 -17.92 11.16 13.84
CA ALA A 183 -16.71 11.72 14.45
C ALA A 183 -15.39 11.40 13.70
N LEU A 184 -15.43 10.52 12.69
CA LEU A 184 -14.28 10.13 11.88
C LEU A 184 -14.37 10.62 10.43
N ASP A 185 -15.32 11.51 10.15
CA ASP A 185 -15.37 12.19 8.86
C ASP A 185 -14.06 12.94 8.58
N GLY A 186 -13.56 12.81 7.35
CA GLY A 186 -12.25 13.32 6.95
C GLY A 186 -11.02 12.66 7.62
N ILE A 187 -11.22 11.61 8.44
CA ILE A 187 -10.14 10.91 9.16
C ILE A 187 -9.98 9.46 8.68
N ALA A 188 -11.09 8.73 8.54
CA ALA A 188 -11.08 7.34 8.11
C ALA A 188 -12.33 7.02 7.29
N VAL A 189 -12.23 6.03 6.41
CA VAL A 189 -13.35 5.55 5.57
C VAL A 189 -13.49 4.02 5.61
N ARG A 190 -14.68 3.53 5.31
CA ARG A 190 -15.02 2.11 5.22
C ARG A 190 -14.90 1.63 3.77
N LEU A 191 -13.84 0.89 3.47
CA LEU A 191 -13.62 0.33 2.14
C LEU A 191 -14.42 -0.95 1.88
N ASP A 192 -14.89 -1.63 2.93
CA ASP A 192 -15.62 -2.90 2.88
C ASP A 192 -17.11 -2.78 2.51
N VAL A 193 -17.59 -1.56 2.29
CA VAL A 193 -18.98 -1.25 1.87
C VAL A 193 -18.99 -0.67 0.45
N GLU A 194 -20.18 -0.57 -0.15
CA GLU A 194 -20.35 0.09 -1.44
C GLU A 194 -19.92 1.57 -1.37
N PRO A 195 -19.17 2.06 -2.36
CA PRO A 195 -18.81 3.46 -2.40
C PRO A 195 -20.02 4.35 -2.74
N VAL A 196 -20.12 5.49 -2.05
CA VAL A 196 -21.31 6.36 -2.03
C VAL A 196 -21.23 7.52 -3.02
N ALA A 197 -20.03 7.89 -3.48
CA ALA A 197 -19.83 8.90 -4.51
C ALA A 197 -19.81 8.26 -5.92
N PRO A 198 -20.06 9.03 -7.00
CA PRO A 198 -19.92 8.53 -8.36
C PRO A 198 -18.48 8.09 -8.66
N ALA A 199 -18.31 7.15 -9.59
CA ALA A 199 -16.98 6.82 -10.09
C ALA A 199 -16.39 8.00 -10.86
N LEU A 200 -15.10 8.27 -10.68
CA LEU A 200 -14.39 9.26 -11.49
C LEU A 200 -14.37 8.83 -12.96
N THR A 201 -14.40 9.81 -13.86
CA THR A 201 -14.19 9.61 -15.30
C THR A 201 -12.94 10.34 -15.72
N PHE A 202 -12.06 9.67 -16.45
CA PHE A 202 -10.86 10.28 -16.99
C PHE A 202 -10.98 10.34 -18.51
N PRO A 203 -10.49 11.42 -19.16
CA PRO A 203 -10.40 11.44 -20.60
C PRO A 203 -9.53 10.28 -21.08
N ALA A 204 -9.85 9.72 -22.24
CA ALA A 204 -8.98 8.75 -22.89
C ALA A 204 -7.57 9.36 -23.02
N ALA A 205 -6.54 8.58 -22.70
CA ALA A 205 -5.17 9.02 -22.93
C ALA A 205 -5.05 9.45 -24.40
N PRO A 206 -4.50 10.64 -24.70
CA PRO A 206 -4.28 11.02 -26.09
C PRO A 206 -3.43 9.93 -26.75
N GLY A 207 -3.92 9.39 -27.86
CA GLY A 207 -3.17 8.42 -28.65
C GLY A 207 -1.83 9.04 -29.03
N HIS A 208 -0.75 8.39 -28.62
CA HIS A 208 0.60 8.69 -29.08
C HIS A 208 0.85 8.02 -30.43
#